data_AF-A0AA97GP17-F1
#
_entry.id   AF-A0AA97GP17-F1
#
_cell.length_a   1.000
_cell.length_b   1.000
_cell.length_c   1.000
_cell.angle_alpha   90.00
_cell.angle_beta   90.00
_cell.angle_gamma   90.00
#
_symmetry.space_group_name_H-M   'P 1'
#
loop_
_entity.id
_entity.type
_entity.pdbx_description
1 polymer ?
#
loop_
_entity_poly.entity_id
_entity_poly.type
_entity_poly.pdbx_seq_one_letter_code
_entity_poly.pdbx_strand_id
1 'polypeptide(L)'
;MTDKLKKEISSIMDRAAMGNATACILNRFANTIQVAAFLISKGKVKEATDWLYGALEWDSEVDIFGDLKDSDGNSEDIQTWFDKQMEGEISFAEAIELIRKYYPELEKLRTA
;
A
#
# COMPACT_ATOMS: atom_id res chain seq x y z
N MET A 1 34.99 4.76 -1.94
CA MET A 1 33.68 4.13 -1.68
C MET A 1 33.82 2.62 -1.84
N THR A 2 33.46 1.82 -0.85
CA THR A 2 33.59 0.34 -0.90
C THR A 2 32.55 -0.26 -1.84
N ASP A 3 32.82 -1.45 -2.39
CA ASP A 3 31.84 -2.13 -3.27
C ASP A 3 30.57 -2.53 -2.52
N LYS A 4 30.68 -2.86 -1.23
CA LYS A 4 29.54 -3.08 -0.34
C LYS A 4 28.66 -1.84 -0.22
N LEU A 5 29.26 -0.67 0.01
CA LEU A 5 28.53 0.61 0.09
C LEU A 5 27.85 0.97 -1.23
N LYS A 6 28.50 0.73 -2.39
CA LYS A 6 27.86 0.91 -3.70
C LYS A 6 26.62 0.03 -3.85
N LYS A 7 26.70 -1.24 -3.43
CA LYS A 7 25.56 -2.18 -3.47
C LYS A 7 24.41 -1.73 -2.57
N GLU A 8 24.70 -1.26 -1.36
CA GLU A 8 23.69 -0.72 -0.44
C GLU A 8 23.01 0.53 -1.04
N ILE A 9 23.78 1.43 -1.69
CA ILE A 9 23.25 2.60 -2.39
C ILE A 9 22.33 2.19 -3.56
N SER A 10 22.76 1.26 -4.43
CA SER A 10 21.88 0.80 -5.53
C SER A 10 20.58 0.21 -4.99
N SER A 11 20.66 -0.62 -3.95
CA SER A 11 19.47 -1.24 -3.34
C SER A 11 18.51 -0.23 -2.73
N ILE A 12 19.00 0.84 -2.07
CA ILE A 12 18.12 1.87 -1.52
C ILE A 12 17.48 2.72 -2.62
N MET A 13 18.20 2.97 -3.73
CA MET A 13 17.65 3.67 -4.90
C MET A 13 16.51 2.88 -5.55
N ASP A 14 16.67 1.57 -5.72
CA ASP A 14 15.62 0.70 -6.24
C ASP A 14 14.39 0.72 -5.32
N ARG A 15 14.60 0.65 -4.00
CA ARG A 15 13.50 0.76 -3.02
C ARG A 15 12.83 2.13 -3.03
N ALA A 16 13.58 3.21 -3.17
CA ALA A 16 13.02 4.55 -3.27
C ALA A 16 12.19 4.71 -4.55
N ALA A 17 12.64 4.12 -5.67
CA ALA A 17 11.86 4.09 -6.90
C ALA A 17 10.55 3.31 -6.74
N MET A 18 10.59 2.13 -6.12
CA MET A 18 9.38 1.37 -5.78
C MET A 18 8.44 2.18 -4.88
N GLY A 19 8.96 2.80 -3.82
CA GLY A 19 8.14 3.64 -2.92
C GLY A 19 7.45 4.79 -3.63
N ASN A 20 8.12 5.44 -4.60
CA ASN A 20 7.50 6.46 -5.44
C ASN A 20 6.41 5.90 -6.36
N ALA A 21 6.61 4.72 -6.93
CA ALA A 21 5.59 4.04 -7.73
C ALA A 21 4.36 3.68 -6.86
N THR A 22 4.58 3.12 -5.66
CA THR A 22 3.52 2.84 -4.69
C THR A 22 2.77 4.11 -4.29
N ALA A 23 3.46 5.23 -4.05
CA ALA A 23 2.82 6.51 -3.73
C ALA A 23 1.90 7.00 -4.86
N CYS A 24 2.29 6.80 -6.13
CA CYS A 24 1.44 7.11 -7.28
C CYS A 24 0.15 6.27 -7.28
N ILE A 25 0.26 4.96 -7.01
CA ILE A 25 -0.88 4.04 -6.92
C ILE A 25 -1.79 4.44 -5.75
N LEU A 26 -1.25 4.70 -4.57
CA LEU A 26 -2.02 5.15 -3.39
C LEU A 26 -2.75 6.46 -3.66
N ASN A 27 -2.11 7.43 -4.31
CA ASN A 27 -2.77 8.68 -4.69
C ASN A 27 -3.93 8.44 -5.68
N ARG A 28 -3.78 7.51 -6.62
CA ARG A 28 -4.87 7.10 -7.51
C ARG A 28 -6.02 6.50 -6.72
N PHE A 29 -5.76 5.54 -5.83
CA PHE A 29 -6.79 4.94 -4.98
C PHE A 29 -7.52 5.98 -4.13
N ALA A 30 -6.78 6.88 -3.47
CA ALA A 30 -7.36 7.95 -2.66
C ALA A 30 -8.26 8.89 -3.48
N ASN A 31 -7.87 9.22 -4.72
CA ASN A 31 -8.68 10.05 -5.61
C ASN A 31 -9.94 9.29 -6.08
N THR A 32 -9.81 8.03 -6.47
CA THR A 32 -10.96 7.19 -6.85
C THR A 32 -11.96 7.05 -5.72
N ILE A 33 -11.50 6.81 -4.49
CA ILE A 33 -12.38 6.72 -3.31
C ILE A 33 -13.14 8.02 -3.09
N GLN A 34 -12.48 9.18 -3.23
CA GLN A 34 -13.15 10.48 -3.12
C GLN A 34 -14.21 10.69 -4.22
N VAL A 35 -13.91 10.31 -5.46
CA VAL A 35 -14.88 10.35 -6.57
C VAL A 35 -16.07 9.45 -6.30
N ALA A 36 -15.83 8.21 -5.87
CA ALA A 36 -16.88 7.26 -5.54
C ALA A 36 -17.76 7.76 -4.38
N ALA A 37 -17.15 8.29 -3.32
CA ALA A 37 -17.87 8.88 -2.19
C ALA A 37 -18.75 10.07 -2.63
N PHE A 38 -18.22 10.95 -3.49
CA PHE A 38 -19.01 12.04 -4.07
C PHE A 38 -20.19 11.51 -4.89
N LEU A 39 -20.00 10.51 -5.75
CA LEU A 39 -21.05 9.90 -6.56
C LEU A 39 -22.13 9.23 -5.69
N ILE A 40 -21.73 8.52 -4.64
CA ILE A 40 -22.65 7.96 -3.63
C ILE A 40 -23.49 9.08 -3.00
N SER A 41 -22.88 10.21 -2.63
CA SER A 41 -23.62 11.37 -2.08
C SER A 41 -24.65 11.96 -3.04
N LYS A 42 -24.53 11.67 -4.34
CA LYS A 42 -25.47 12.07 -5.40
C LYS A 42 -26.45 10.96 -5.79
N GLY A 43 -26.48 9.84 -5.07
CA GLY A 43 -27.31 8.68 -5.39
C GLY A 43 -26.85 7.91 -6.63
N LYS A 44 -25.65 8.20 -7.15
CA LYS A 44 -25.09 7.59 -8.35
C LYS A 44 -24.28 6.33 -8.04
N VAL A 45 -24.94 5.35 -7.44
CA VAL A 45 -24.27 4.15 -6.88
C VAL A 45 -23.55 3.35 -7.96
N LYS A 46 -24.16 3.11 -9.13
CA LYS A 46 -23.52 2.35 -10.21
C LYS A 46 -22.22 3.00 -10.68
N GLU A 47 -22.24 4.31 -10.95
CA GLU A 47 -21.04 5.04 -11.37
C GLU A 47 -19.95 4.96 -10.29
N ALA A 48 -20.31 5.08 -9.00
CA ALA A 48 -19.36 4.94 -7.90
C ALA A 48 -18.71 3.55 -7.85
N THR A 49 -19.51 2.50 -8.03
CA THR A 49 -19.03 1.10 -8.08
C THR A 49 -18.07 0.88 -9.24
N ASP A 50 -18.39 1.38 -10.44
CA ASP A 50 -17.52 1.26 -11.62
C ASP A 50 -16.16 1.94 -11.38
N TRP A 51 -16.13 3.10 -10.73
CA TRP A 51 -14.89 3.78 -10.34
C TRP A 51 -14.05 2.94 -9.38
N LEU A 52 -14.68 2.34 -8.35
CA LEU A 52 -13.99 1.51 -7.37
C LEU A 52 -13.40 0.24 -8.00
N TYR A 53 -14.15 -0.46 -8.85
CA TYR A 53 -13.61 -1.63 -9.57
C TYR A 53 -12.46 -1.26 -10.50
N GLY A 54 -12.57 -0.17 -11.26
CA GLY A 54 -11.50 0.30 -12.15
C GLY A 54 -10.22 0.73 -11.42
N ALA A 55 -10.26 0.97 -10.10
CA ALA A 55 -9.03 1.14 -9.31
C ALA A 55 -8.34 -0.20 -9.03
N LEU A 56 -9.09 -1.27 -8.77
CA LEU A 56 -8.53 -2.57 -8.39
C LEU A 56 -7.85 -3.31 -9.56
N GLU A 57 -8.22 -3.01 -10.81
CA GLU A 57 -7.65 -3.65 -12.02
C GLU A 57 -6.16 -3.40 -12.24
N TRP A 58 -5.54 -2.43 -11.55
CA TRP A 58 -4.17 -2.01 -11.85
C TRP A 58 -3.09 -2.83 -11.14
N ASP A 59 -3.36 -3.38 -9.95
CA ASP A 59 -2.38 -4.19 -9.21
C ASP A 59 -2.95 -4.81 -7.91
N SER A 60 -4.24 -5.12 -7.86
CA SER A 60 -4.84 -5.67 -6.63
C SER A 60 -4.73 -7.20 -6.61
N GLU A 61 -3.76 -7.74 -5.88
CA GLU A 61 -3.77 -9.17 -5.47
C GLU A 61 -4.88 -9.45 -4.45
N VAL A 62 -5.46 -8.40 -3.86
CA VAL A 62 -6.50 -8.46 -2.85
C VAL A 62 -7.89 -8.41 -3.52
N ASP A 63 -8.72 -9.41 -3.27
CA ASP A 63 -10.08 -9.51 -3.83
C ASP A 63 -11.11 -9.81 -2.74
N ILE A 64 -11.63 -8.75 -2.12
CA ILE A 64 -12.68 -8.86 -1.10
C ILE A 64 -13.95 -9.55 -1.64
N PHE A 65 -14.25 -9.46 -2.93
CA PHE A 65 -15.47 -10.03 -3.52
C PHE A 65 -15.35 -11.54 -3.68
N GLY A 66 -14.16 -12.03 -4.03
CA GLY A 66 -13.84 -13.45 -4.00
C GLY A 66 -13.78 -13.99 -2.57
N ASP A 67 -13.10 -13.28 -1.68
CA ASP A 67 -12.84 -13.71 -0.30
C ASP A 67 -14.11 -13.75 0.57
N LEU A 68 -15.05 -12.81 0.38
CA LEU A 68 -16.28 -12.68 1.16
C LEU A 68 -17.54 -13.07 0.37
N LYS A 69 -17.41 -13.89 -0.69
CA LYS A 69 -18.54 -14.29 -1.55
C LYS A 69 -19.73 -14.91 -0.81
N ASP A 70 -19.48 -15.55 0.34
CA ASP A 70 -20.49 -16.24 1.18
C ASP A 70 -20.97 -15.36 2.35
N SER A 71 -20.47 -14.12 2.46
CA SER A 71 -20.90 -13.15 3.47
C SER A 71 -22.09 -12.32 2.98
N ASP A 72 -23.03 -12.04 3.88
CA ASP A 72 -24.12 -11.08 3.66
C ASP A 72 -23.67 -9.61 3.87
N GLY A 73 -22.36 -9.37 3.97
CA GLY A 73 -21.79 -8.02 4.15
C GLY A 73 -21.93 -7.49 5.58
N ASN A 74 -21.94 -8.37 6.57
CA ASN A 74 -21.97 -7.95 7.98
C ASN A 74 -20.62 -7.33 8.40
N SER A 75 -20.67 -6.47 9.41
CA SER A 75 -19.49 -5.70 9.83
C SER A 75 -18.37 -6.55 10.42
N GLU A 76 -18.69 -7.70 11.03
CA GLU A 76 -17.72 -8.56 11.68
C GLU A 76 -16.85 -9.28 10.64
N ASP A 77 -17.46 -9.83 9.59
CA ASP A 77 -16.74 -10.47 8.48
C ASP A 77 -15.82 -9.47 7.76
N ILE A 78 -16.33 -8.26 7.49
CA ILE A 78 -15.56 -7.19 6.83
C ILE A 78 -14.37 -6.76 7.69
N GLN A 79 -14.58 -6.56 9.00
CA GLN A 79 -13.50 -6.15 9.90
C GLN A 79 -12.46 -7.26 10.04
N THR A 80 -12.88 -8.51 10.21
CA THR A 80 -11.98 -9.67 10.32
C THR A 80 -11.12 -9.82 9.06
N TRP A 81 -11.74 -9.66 7.89
CA TRP A 81 -11.02 -9.67 6.62
C TRP A 81 -10.00 -8.53 6.55
N PHE A 82 -10.40 -7.30 6.92
CA PHE A 82 -9.51 -6.14 6.92
C PHE A 82 -8.31 -6.33 7.85
N ASP A 83 -8.54 -6.76 9.08
CA ASP A 83 -7.49 -6.98 10.08
C ASP A 83 -6.47 -8.02 9.60
N LYS A 84 -6.94 -9.06 8.90
CA LYS A 84 -6.07 -10.06 8.27
C LYS A 84 -5.19 -9.46 7.17
N GLN A 85 -5.71 -8.55 6.35
CA GLN A 85 -4.90 -7.88 5.31
C GLN A 85 -3.86 -6.92 5.92
N MET A 86 -4.13 -6.41 7.12
CA MET A 86 -3.22 -5.51 7.85
C MET A 86 -2.24 -6.26 8.77
N GLU A 87 -2.34 -7.59 8.86
CA GLU A 87 -1.50 -8.39 9.75
C GLU A 87 -0.03 -8.34 9.29
N GLY A 88 0.85 -7.92 10.20
CA GLY A 88 2.29 -7.80 9.92
C GLY A 88 2.71 -6.50 9.23
N GLU A 89 1.76 -5.61 8.94
CA GLU A 89 2.07 -4.23 8.53
C GLU A 89 2.83 -3.50 9.63
N ILE A 90 3.84 -2.73 9.25
CA ILE A 90 4.72 -2.02 10.18
C ILE A 90 4.59 -0.51 10.01
N SER A 91 4.79 0.21 11.10
CA SER A 91 4.83 1.67 11.07
C SER A 91 6.03 2.21 10.29
N PHE A 92 5.94 3.47 9.88
CA PHE A 92 7.08 4.18 9.27
C PHE A 92 8.33 4.15 10.17
N ALA A 93 8.17 4.31 11.48
CA ALA A 93 9.28 4.26 12.43
C ALA A 93 9.97 2.88 12.44
N GLU A 94 9.19 1.80 12.48
CA GLU A 94 9.71 0.43 12.45
C GLU A 94 10.41 0.12 11.11
N ALA A 95 9.85 0.60 9.99
CA ALA A 95 10.47 0.45 8.68
C ALA A 95 11.85 1.13 8.61
N ILE A 96 11.99 2.33 9.20
CA ILE A 96 13.28 3.04 9.28
C ILE A 96 14.32 2.23 10.07
N GLU A 97 13.94 1.68 11.22
CA GLU A 97 14.86 0.86 12.03
C GLU A 97 15.31 -0.40 11.29
N LEU A 98 14.39 -1.07 10.58
CA LEU A 98 14.75 -2.21 9.74
C LEU A 98 15.71 -1.82 8.61
N ILE A 99 15.47 -0.71 7.93
CA ILE A 99 16.38 -0.20 6.89
C ILE A 99 17.77 0.03 7.48
N ARG A 100 17.89 0.74 8.60
CA ARG A 100 19.19 0.97 9.27
C ARG A 100 19.91 -0.33 9.59
N LYS A 101 19.17 -1.34 10.08
CA LYS A 101 19.70 -2.68 10.38
C LYS A 101 20.20 -3.41 9.13
N TYR A 102 19.51 -3.29 8.00
CA TYR A 102 19.86 -3.99 6.75
C TYR A 102 20.93 -3.27 5.90
N TYR A 103 21.20 -1.98 6.14
CA TYR A 103 22.18 -1.18 5.41
C TYR A 103 23.26 -0.58 6.33
N PRO A 104 24.10 -1.42 6.94
CA PRO A 104 25.05 -0.99 7.96
C PRO A 104 26.17 -0.08 7.44
N GLU A 105 26.56 -0.13 6.16
CA GLU A 105 27.58 0.80 5.66
C GLU A 105 27.01 2.21 5.47
N LEU A 106 25.76 2.32 5.03
CA LEU A 106 25.04 3.61 5.00
C LEU A 106 24.83 4.18 6.41
N GLU A 107 24.47 3.33 7.38
CA GLU A 107 24.24 3.76 8.75
C GLU A 107 25.51 4.28 9.44
N LYS A 108 26.67 3.65 9.17
CA LYS A 108 27.98 4.16 9.63
C LYS A 108 28.26 5.56 9.10
N LEU A 109 27.90 5.87 7.85
CA LEU A 109 28.09 7.21 7.28
C LEU A 109 27.13 8.24 7.88
N ARG A 110 25.89 7.85 8.21
CA ARG A 110 24.90 8.73 8.83
C ARG A 110 25.30 9.18 10.24
N THR A 111 26.06 8.34 10.94
CA THR A 111 26.42 8.50 12.36
C THR A 111 27.86 8.98 12.59
N ALA A 112 28.64 9.17 11.52
CA ALA A 112 30.00 9.72 11.54
C ALA A 112 30.00 11.25 11.54
#